data_AF-A0A2N1VWK8-F1
#
_entry.id   AF-A0A2N1VWK8-F1
#
_cell.length_a   1.000
_cell.length_b   1.000
_cell.length_c   1.000
_cell.angle_alpha   90.00
_cell.angle_beta   90.00
_cell.angle_gamma   90.00
#
_symmetry.space_group_name_H-M   'P 1'
#
loop_
_entity.id
_entity.type
_entity.pdbx_description
1 polymer ?
#
loop_
_entity_poly.entity_id
_entity_poly.type
_entity_poly.pdbx_seq_one_letter_code
_entity_poly.pdbx_strand_id
1 'polypeptide(L)'
;HYIGMKKIIPEAIPELKIMPFLIGFLILFGLVAAFLKKKSLVMVWISTIVMMMIIGLYDFYIWGYDYGHDLNPEAPIKIPGMVYQPPLIGSKQLLNMNSVSLPDIGAYLIGISLLIAVFVLINRKFIKGK
;
A
#
# COMPACT_ATOMS: atom_id res chain seq x y z
N HIS A 1 20.84 -12.84 -10.67
CA HIS A 1 20.97 -11.46 -10.16
C HIS A 1 22.33 -11.40 -9.46
N TYR A 2 23.20 -10.41 -9.75
CA TYR A 2 24.59 -10.42 -9.28
C TYR A 2 24.76 -10.41 -7.75
N ILE A 3 23.74 -9.90 -7.05
CA ILE A 3 23.66 -9.77 -5.59
C ILE A 3 22.78 -10.85 -4.94
N GLY A 4 22.43 -11.90 -5.68
CA GLY A 4 21.70 -13.05 -5.12
C GLY A 4 20.19 -12.89 -4.93
N MET A 5 19.62 -11.69 -5.14
CA MET A 5 18.17 -11.48 -5.08
C MET A 5 17.41 -12.35 -6.10
N LYS A 6 16.22 -12.80 -5.70
CA LYS A 6 15.25 -13.44 -6.60
C LYS A 6 14.86 -12.51 -7.75
N LYS A 7 14.49 -13.06 -8.90
CA LYS A 7 13.92 -12.25 -9.99
C LYS A 7 12.53 -11.78 -9.58
N ILE A 8 12.27 -10.48 -9.68
CA ILE A 8 10.92 -9.93 -9.47
C ILE A 8 10.10 -10.26 -10.71
N ILE A 9 9.18 -11.20 -10.56
CA ILE A 9 8.27 -11.66 -11.62
C ILE A 9 6.87 -11.21 -11.21
N PRO A 10 6.27 -10.20 -11.87
CA PRO A 10 4.96 -9.68 -11.48
C PRO A 10 3.88 -10.76 -11.36
N GLU A 11 3.97 -11.81 -12.19
CA GLU A 11 3.02 -12.91 -12.20
C GLU A 11 3.07 -13.76 -10.92
N ALA A 12 4.19 -13.73 -10.19
CA ALA A 12 4.39 -14.44 -8.93
C ALA A 12 3.82 -13.68 -7.71
N ILE A 13 3.43 -12.41 -7.88
CA ILE A 13 2.82 -11.60 -6.83
C ILE A 13 1.30 -11.53 -7.10
N PRO A 14 0.50 -12.44 -6.53
CA PRO A 14 -0.94 -12.51 -6.81
C PRO A 14 -1.67 -11.22 -6.42
N GLU A 15 -1.17 -10.49 -5.41
CA GLU A 15 -1.73 -9.23 -4.94
C GLU A 15 -1.77 -8.17 -6.05
N LEU A 16 -0.78 -8.15 -6.96
CA LEU A 16 -0.78 -7.22 -8.10
C LEU A 16 -1.95 -7.46 -9.07
N LYS A 17 -2.43 -8.71 -9.18
CA LYS A 17 -3.59 -9.05 -10.03
C LYS A 17 -4.91 -8.68 -9.36
N ILE A 18 -4.95 -8.71 -8.03
CA ILE A 18 -6.15 -8.44 -7.23
C ILE A 18 -6.32 -6.93 -6.97
N MET A 19 -5.21 -6.17 -6.88
CA MET A 19 -5.19 -4.75 -6.54
C MET A 19 -6.15 -3.88 -7.39
N PRO A 20 -6.20 -4.02 -8.74
CA PRO A 20 -7.11 -3.19 -9.54
C PRO A 20 -8.59 -3.40 -9.18
N PHE A 21 -8.98 -4.64 -8.87
CA PHE A 21 -10.35 -4.97 -8.47
C PHE A 21 -10.66 -4.45 -7.07
N LEU A 22 -9.69 -4.53 -6.13
CA LEU A 22 -9.83 -3.95 -4.79
C LEU A 22 -10.02 -2.44 -4.85
N ILE A 23 -9.21 -1.73 -5.64
CA ILE A 23 -9.35 -0.29 -5.83
C ILE A 23 -10.71 0.04 -6.47
N GLY A 24 -11.11 -0.70 -7.51
CA GLY A 24 -12.44 -0.54 -8.12
C GLY A 24 -13.59 -0.73 -7.12
N PHE A 25 -13.50 -1.74 -6.26
CA PHE A 25 -14.45 -1.96 -5.17
C PHE A 25 -14.48 -0.79 -4.18
N LEU A 26 -13.32 -0.31 -3.73
CA LEU A 26 -13.23 0.81 -2.78
C LEU A 26 -13.82 2.11 -3.36
N ILE A 27 -13.60 2.37 -4.66
CA ILE A 27 -14.19 3.50 -5.37
C ILE A 27 -15.72 3.35 -5.41
N LEU A 28 -16.23 2.21 -5.88
CA LEU A 28 -17.66 1.96 -5.97
C LEU A 28 -18.34 2.06 -4.60
N PHE A 29 -17.74 1.45 -3.58
CA PHE A 29 -18.26 1.50 -2.21
C PHE A 29 -18.28 2.95 -1.69
N GLY A 30 -17.25 3.74 -1.96
CA GLY A 30 -17.19 5.16 -1.60
C GLY A 30 -18.30 5.98 -2.26
N LEU A 31 -18.54 5.76 -3.56
CA LEU A 31 -19.62 6.41 -4.29
C LEU A 31 -21.00 6.02 -3.74
N VAL A 32 -21.22 4.74 -3.43
CA VAL A 32 -22.47 4.25 -2.82
C VAL A 32 -22.68 4.88 -1.43
N ALA A 33 -21.63 4.94 -0.61
CA ALA A 33 -21.69 5.58 0.71
C ALA A 33 -22.02 7.07 0.60
N ALA A 34 -21.41 7.78 -0.36
CA ALA A 34 -21.68 9.19 -0.64
C ALA A 34 -23.11 9.43 -1.15
N PHE A 35 -23.62 8.56 -2.02
CA PHE A 35 -24.98 8.66 -2.55
C PHE A 35 -26.05 8.43 -1.49
N LEU A 36 -25.88 7.40 -0.66
CA LEU A 36 -26.85 7.04 0.38
C LEU A 36 -26.79 7.96 1.60
N LYS A 37 -25.67 8.67 1.81
CA LYS A 37 -25.44 9.64 2.89
C LYS A 37 -25.66 9.06 4.29
N LYS A 38 -25.45 7.75 4.49
CA LYS A 38 -25.65 7.09 5.78
C LYS A 38 -24.36 7.11 6.60
N LYS A 39 -24.43 7.55 7.87
CA LYS A 39 -23.26 7.62 8.77
C LYS A 39 -22.52 6.29 8.87
N SER A 40 -23.27 5.20 9.05
CA SER A 40 -22.72 3.86 9.19
C SER A 40 -21.92 3.44 7.95
N LEU A 41 -22.43 3.72 6.75
CA LEU A 41 -21.74 3.37 5.50
C LEU A 41 -20.42 4.13 5.35
N VAL A 42 -20.40 5.43 5.67
CA VAL A 42 -19.17 6.22 5.62
C VAL A 42 -18.14 5.70 6.64
N MET A 43 -18.57 5.36 7.86
CA MET A 43 -17.67 4.78 8.88
C MET A 43 -17.10 3.41 8.46
N VAL A 44 -17.93 2.54 7.89
CA VAL A 44 -17.48 1.23 7.39
C VAL A 44 -16.52 1.41 6.22
N TRP A 45 -16.78 2.35 5.31
CA TRP A 45 -15.90 2.64 4.18
C TRP A 45 -14.52 3.14 4.63
N ILE A 46 -14.47 4.12 5.55
CA ILE A 46 -13.20 4.60 6.13
C ILE A 46 -12.44 3.45 6.79
N SER A 47 -13.11 2.66 7.62
CA SER A 47 -12.49 1.54 8.33
C SER A 47 -11.94 0.51 7.34
N THR A 48 -12.67 0.24 6.25
CA THR A 48 -12.24 -0.67 5.18
C THR A 48 -10.98 -0.15 4.49
N ILE A 49 -10.93 1.13 4.10
CA ILE A 49 -9.72 1.71 3.49
C ILE A 49 -8.52 1.61 4.44
N VAL A 50 -8.68 1.99 5.71
CA VAL A 50 -7.58 1.95 6.69
C VAL A 50 -7.06 0.54 6.87
N MET A 51 -7.94 -0.46 6.99
CA MET A 51 -7.54 -1.87 7.07
C MET A 51 -6.79 -2.31 5.81
N MET A 52 -7.30 -1.97 4.61
CA MET A 52 -6.65 -2.33 3.35
C MET A 52 -5.28 -1.67 3.19
N MET A 53 -5.12 -0.43 3.66
CA MET A 53 -3.82 0.25 3.68
C MET A 53 -2.82 -0.48 4.59
N ILE A 54 -3.24 -0.87 5.80
CA ILE A 54 -2.38 -1.60 6.74
C ILE A 54 -1.98 -2.96 6.15
N ILE A 55 -2.95 -3.70 5.59
CA ILE A 55 -2.70 -5.00 4.96
C ILE A 55 -1.74 -4.84 3.78
N GLY A 56 -1.97 -3.86 2.90
CA GLY A 56 -1.11 -3.63 1.73
C GLY A 56 0.31 -3.21 2.10
N LEU A 57 0.49 -2.37 3.12
CA LEU A 57 1.82 -1.98 3.60
C LEU A 57 2.54 -3.17 4.27
N TYR A 58 1.81 -4.01 4.99
CA TYR A 58 2.34 -5.21 5.61
C TYR A 58 2.77 -6.24 4.55
N ASP A 59 1.92 -6.50 3.57
CA ASP A 59 2.22 -7.37 2.43
C ASP A 59 3.45 -6.89 1.65
N PHE A 60 3.50 -5.59 1.32
CA PHE A 60 4.67 -4.99 0.68
C PHE A 60 5.95 -5.15 1.51
N TYR A 61 5.87 -5.00 2.84
CA TYR A 61 7.00 -5.22 3.73
C TYR A 61 7.49 -6.67 3.68
N ILE A 62 6.58 -7.66 3.72
CA ILE A 62 6.93 -9.07 3.63
C ILE A 62 7.63 -9.38 2.32
N TRP A 63 7.09 -8.92 1.20
CA TRP A 63 7.73 -9.11 -0.10
C TRP A 63 9.11 -8.47 -0.13
N GLY A 64 9.24 -7.21 0.30
CA GLY A 64 10.54 -6.55 0.38
C GLY A 64 11.54 -7.30 1.27
N TYR A 65 11.05 -7.90 2.36
CA TYR A 65 11.87 -8.69 3.27
C TYR A 65 12.37 -9.96 2.60
N ASP A 66 11.46 -10.76 2.03
CA ASP A 66 11.80 -12.02 1.34
C ASP A 66 12.83 -11.79 0.22
N TYR A 67 12.56 -10.87 -0.70
CA TYR A 67 13.47 -10.56 -1.80
C TYR A 67 14.81 -9.98 -1.32
N GLY A 68 14.81 -9.24 -0.21
CA GLY A 68 15.98 -8.54 0.31
C GLY A 68 16.88 -9.35 1.23
N HIS A 69 16.38 -10.44 1.83
CA HIS A 69 17.07 -11.25 2.85
C HIS A 69 17.32 -12.69 2.40
N ASP A 70 16.47 -13.25 1.54
CA ASP A 70 16.67 -14.58 0.97
C ASP A 70 17.56 -14.49 -0.28
N LEU A 71 18.87 -14.37 -0.04
CA LEU A 71 19.88 -14.17 -1.08
C LEU A 71 20.61 -15.47 -1.39
N ASN A 72 20.81 -15.76 -2.67
CA ASN A 72 21.55 -16.94 -3.10
C ASN A 72 23.00 -16.90 -2.55
N PRO A 73 23.44 -17.91 -1.76
CA PRO A 73 24.79 -17.98 -1.22
C PRO A 73 25.87 -18.22 -2.29
N GLU A 74 25.53 -18.50 -3.53
CA GLU A 74 26.48 -18.63 -4.65
C GLU A 74 26.62 -17.32 -5.44
N ALA A 75 25.95 -16.25 -5.03
CA ALA A 75 26.01 -14.96 -5.73
C ALA A 75 27.44 -14.41 -5.81
N PRO A 76 27.86 -13.85 -6.96
CA PRO A 76 29.21 -13.30 -7.11
C PRO A 76 29.52 -12.11 -6.18
N ILE A 77 28.51 -11.27 -5.89
CA ILE A 77 28.66 -10.11 -5.02
C ILE A 77 27.98 -10.39 -3.69
N LYS A 78 28.75 -10.32 -2.60
CA LYS A 78 28.25 -10.46 -1.23
C LYS A 78 28.89 -9.40 -0.36
N ILE A 79 28.08 -8.62 0.34
CA ILE A 79 28.56 -7.69 1.35
C ILE A 79 28.12 -8.20 2.72
N PRO A 80 29.05 -8.52 3.64
CA PRO A 80 28.72 -8.99 4.97
C PRO A 80 27.74 -8.06 5.70
N GLY A 81 26.64 -8.61 6.20
CA GLY A 81 25.61 -7.86 6.94
C GLY A 81 24.71 -6.97 6.08
N MET A 82 24.89 -6.93 4.76
CA MET A 82 24.05 -6.13 3.87
C MET A 82 22.84 -6.91 3.38
N VAL A 83 21.68 -6.27 3.48
CA VAL A 83 20.39 -6.77 2.95
C VAL A 83 19.83 -5.77 1.96
N TYR A 84 19.23 -6.27 0.90
CA TYR A 84 18.83 -5.47 -0.25
C TYR A 84 17.35 -5.04 -0.22
N GLN A 85 16.72 -5.09 0.95
CA GLN A 85 15.36 -4.59 1.15
C GLN A 85 15.32 -3.05 1.03
N PRO A 86 14.51 -2.50 0.10
CA PRO A 86 14.19 -1.06 0.03
C PRO A 86 13.49 -0.56 1.29
N PRO A 87 13.57 0.75 1.62
CA PRO A 87 12.82 1.29 2.74
C PRO A 87 11.31 1.28 2.43
N LEU A 88 10.46 1.05 3.43
CA LEU A 88 9.00 1.20 3.26
C LEU A 88 8.63 2.65 2.95
N ILE A 89 9.27 3.59 3.66
CA ILE A 89 9.17 5.04 3.47
C ILE A 89 10.56 5.63 3.70
N GLY A 90 10.96 6.60 2.87
CA GLY A 90 12.21 7.33 2.99
C GLY A 90 13.25 6.90 1.96
N SER A 91 14.54 6.99 2.32
CA SER A 91 15.66 6.75 1.43
C SER A 91 16.66 5.81 2.08
N LYS A 92 17.23 4.87 1.32
CA LYS A 92 18.26 3.95 1.80
C LYS A 92 19.28 3.69 0.70
N GLN A 93 20.56 3.84 1.03
CA GLN A 93 21.65 3.47 0.14
C GLN A 93 21.80 1.94 0.07
N LEU A 94 21.70 1.39 -1.13
CA LEU A 94 21.89 -0.03 -1.44
C LEU A 94 23.02 -0.16 -2.49
N LEU A 95 24.21 -0.54 -2.06
CA LEU A 95 25.44 -0.54 -2.87
C LEU A 95 25.70 0.86 -3.46
N ASN A 96 25.83 0.95 -4.79
CA ASN A 96 26.00 2.21 -5.52
C ASN A 96 24.67 2.86 -5.91
N MET A 97 23.52 2.34 -5.45
CA MET A 97 22.20 2.88 -5.78
C MET A 97 21.51 3.42 -4.53
N ASN A 98 20.94 4.62 -4.62
CA ASN A 98 20.04 5.12 -3.59
C ASN A 98 18.59 4.71 -3.92
N SER A 99 17.95 3.98 -3.02
CA SER A 99 16.56 3.57 -3.16
C SER A 99 15.65 4.50 -2.35
N VAL A 100 14.68 5.13 -3.02
CA VAL A 100 13.75 6.09 -2.43
C VAL A 100 12.34 5.55 -2.55
N SER A 101 11.60 5.53 -1.43
CA SER A 101 10.20 5.13 -1.37
C SER A 101 9.38 6.26 -0.75
N LEU A 102 8.56 6.90 -1.57
CA LEU A 102 7.69 8.01 -1.17
C LEU A 102 6.26 7.76 -1.68
N PRO A 103 5.25 8.33 -1.02
CA PRO A 103 3.89 8.32 -1.52
C PRO A 103 3.83 8.93 -2.92
N ASP A 104 3.15 8.24 -3.84
CA ASP A 104 2.85 8.76 -5.18
C ASP A 104 1.38 9.22 -5.24
N ILE A 105 0.92 9.68 -6.40
CA ILE A 105 -0.41 10.25 -6.66
C ILE A 105 -1.53 9.42 -6.06
N GLY A 106 -1.48 8.08 -6.18
CA GLY A 106 -2.50 7.19 -5.61
C GLY A 106 -2.64 7.32 -4.09
N ALA A 107 -1.53 7.44 -3.37
CA ALA A 107 -1.53 7.62 -1.92
C ALA A 107 -2.10 8.99 -1.53
N TYR A 108 -1.75 10.05 -2.27
CA TYR A 108 -2.32 11.38 -2.05
C TYR A 108 -3.84 11.41 -2.29
N LEU A 109 -4.32 10.75 -3.35
CA LEU A 109 -5.75 10.66 -3.65
C LEU A 109 -6.53 9.92 -2.54
N ILE A 110 -6.00 8.79 -2.05
CA ILE A 110 -6.60 8.07 -0.92
C ILE A 110 -6.62 8.96 0.32
N GLY A 111 -5.51 9.64 0.64
CA GLY A 111 -5.42 10.56 1.77
C GLY A 111 -6.46 11.68 1.72
N ILE A 112 -6.59 12.35 0.57
CA ILE A 112 -7.60 13.40 0.36
C ILE A 112 -9.01 12.83 0.51
N SER A 113 -9.28 11.64 -0.05
CA SER A 113 -10.59 11.00 0.05
C SER A 113 -10.98 10.69 1.50
N LEU A 114 -10.02 10.24 2.32
CA LEU A 114 -10.22 9.99 3.75
C LEU A 114 -10.48 11.29 4.51
N LEU A 115 -9.73 12.36 4.23
CA LEU A 115 -9.94 13.67 4.86
C LEU A 115 -11.34 14.19 4.58
N ILE A 116 -11.82 14.08 3.34
CA ILE A 116 -13.19 14.46 2.96
C ILE A 116 -14.22 13.60 3.71
N ALA A 117 -14.03 12.28 3.78
CA ALA A 117 -14.96 11.39 4.46
C ALA A 117 -15.03 11.66 5.97
N VAL A 118 -13.90 11.93 6.62
CA VAL A 118 -13.84 12.35 8.03
C VAL A 118 -14.54 13.69 8.23
N PHE A 119 -14.31 14.66 7.35
CA PHE A 119 -15.00 15.95 7.39
C PHE A 119 -16.53 15.78 7.30
N VAL A 120 -17.01 14.91 6.42
CA VAL A 120 -18.45 14.57 6.29
C VAL A 120 -19.00 13.93 7.58
N LEU A 121 -18.24 13.05 8.24
CA LEU A 121 -18.65 12.44 9.51
C LEU A 121 -18.81 13.47 10.65
N ILE A 122 -17.94 14.47 10.69
CA ILE A 122 -18.00 15.56 11.69
C ILE A 122 -19.18 16.49 11.38
N ASN A 123 -19.43 16.77 10.10
CA ASN A 123 -20.45 17.73 9.66
C ASN A 123 -21.80 17.03 9.37
N ARG A 124 -22.64 16.95 10.42
CA ARG A 124 -23.97 16.31 10.35
C ARG A 124 -24.88 16.78 9.20
N LYS A 125 -24.69 17.99 8.67
CA LYS A 125 -25.45 18.52 7.51
C LYS A 125 -25.32 17.65 6.25
N PHE A 126 -24.22 16.91 6.10
CA PHE A 126 -23.95 16.07 4.92
C PHE A 126 -24.44 14.63 5.06
N ILE A 127 -24.85 14.22 6.26
CA ILE A 127 -25.25 12.86 6.58
C ILE A 127 -26.73 12.82 6.94
N LYS A 128 -27.45 11.89 6.32
CA LYS A 128 -28.79 11.50 6.76
C LYS A 128 -28.64 10.69 8.04
N GLY A 129 -28.88 11.33 9.18
CA GLY A 129 -29.13 10.69 10.47
C GLY A 129 -30.55 11.01 10.93
N LYS A 130 -31.21 10.05 11.57
CA LYS A 130 -32.43 10.27 12.36
C LYS A 130 -32.25 11.44 13.32
#